data_AF-A0AA94L3D7-F1
#
_entry.id   AF-A0AA94L3D7-F1
#
_cell.length_a   1.000
_cell.length_b   1.000
_cell.length_c   1.000
_cell.angle_alpha   90.00
_cell.angle_beta   90.00
_cell.angle_gamma   90.00
#
_symmetry.space_group_name_H-M   'P 1'
#
loop_
_entity.id
_entity.type
_entity.pdbx_description
1 polymer ?
#
loop_
_entity_poly.entity_id
_entity_poly.type
_entity_poly.pdbx_seq_one_letter_code
_entity_poly.pdbx_strand_id
1 'polypeptide(L)' 'MGYAHLAREERYYICQAVKSGTSLRAIAKAIGRSVSTVSRELARNTL' A
#
# COMPACT_ATOMS: atom_id res chain seq x y z
N MET A 1 17.04 1.41 -11.37
CA MET A 1 16.98 2.76 -10.78
C MET A 1 15.55 3.09 -10.38
N GLY A 2 15.36 3.73 -9.22
CA GLY A 2 14.09 4.35 -8.82
C GLY A 2 13.22 3.53 -7.86
N TYR A 3 13.72 3.17 -6.67
CA TYR A 3 12.80 2.86 -5.56
C TYR A 3 12.11 4.16 -5.14
N ALA A 4 11.01 4.51 -5.82
CA ALA A 4 10.14 5.58 -5.37
C ALA A 4 9.50 5.12 -4.06
N HIS A 5 9.93 5.72 -2.94
CA HIS A 5 9.30 5.49 -1.65
C HIS A 5 7.80 5.82 -1.75
N LEU A 6 6.97 5.00 -1.12
CA LEU A 6 5.54 5.31 -0.96
C LEU A 6 5.42 6.67 -0.28
N ALA A 7 4.66 7.57 -0.91
CA ALA A 7 4.32 8.85 -0.33
C ALA A 7 3.50 8.65 0.95
N ARG A 8 3.49 9.65 1.83
CA ARG A 8 2.78 9.52 3.12
C ARG A 8 1.28 9.33 2.91
N GLU A 9 0.72 9.96 1.89
CA GLU A 9 -0.68 9.81 1.49
C GLU A 9 -0.98 8.39 1.02
N GLU A 10 -0.09 7.79 0.21
CA GLU A 10 -0.25 6.41 -0.25
C GLU A 10 -0.24 5.43 0.94
N ARG A 11 0.68 5.62 1.89
CA ARG A 11 0.73 4.79 3.12
C ARG A 11 -0.53 4.93 3.96
N TYR A 12 -1.02 6.16 4.15
CA TYR A 12 -2.25 6.43 4.89
C TYR A 12 -3.47 5.77 4.22
N TYR A 13 -3.56 5.89 2.88
CA TYR A 13 -4.60 5.25 2.09
C TYR A 13 -4.56 3.73 2.22
N ILE A 14 -3.37 3.11 2.11
CA ILE A 14 -3.19 1.65 2.29
C ILE A 14 -3.73 1.23 3.66
N CYS A 15 -3.33 1.91 4.75
CA CYS A 15 -3.77 1.57 6.10
C CYS A 15 -5.29 1.70 6.28
N GLN A 16 -5.89 2.80 5.81
CA GLN A 16 -7.35 3.02 5.88
C GLN A 16 -8.11 1.96 5.07
N ALA A 17 -7.67 1.69 3.84
CA ALA A 17 -8.35 0.76 2.94
C ALA A 17 -8.24 -0.70 3.41
N VAL A 18 -7.12 -1.10 4.03
CA VAL A 18 -7.02 -2.42 4.67
C VAL A 18 -7.95 -2.52 5.85
N LYS A 19 -8.04 -1.48 6.70
CA LYS A 19 -8.98 -1.45 7.84
C LYS A 19 -10.44 -1.53 7.40
N SER A 20 -10.78 -1.01 6.21
CA SER A 20 -12.12 -1.11 5.64
C SER A 20 -12.41 -2.43 4.92
N GLY A 21 -11.47 -3.39 4.93
CA GLY A 21 -11.63 -4.70 4.28
C GLY A 21 -11.40 -4.67 2.77
N THR A 22 -10.79 -3.61 2.23
CA THR A 22 -10.48 -3.51 0.80
C THR A 22 -9.36 -4.48 0.42
N SER A 23 -9.54 -5.22 -0.67
CA SER A 23 -8.52 -6.16 -1.14
C SER A 23 -7.24 -5.44 -1.58
N LEU A 24 -6.07 -6.06 -1.36
CA LEU A 24 -4.76 -5.50 -1.74
C LEU A 24 -4.67 -5.17 -3.24
N ARG A 25 -5.36 -5.94 -4.10
CA ARG A 25 -5.42 -5.69 -5.55
C ARG A 25 -6.16 -4.40 -5.88
N ALA A 26 -7.28 -4.13 -5.20
CA ALA A 26 -8.03 -2.90 -5.38
C ALA A 26 -7.25 -1.69 -4.88
N ILE A 27 -6.60 -1.80 -3.72
CA ILE A 27 -5.73 -0.76 -3.16
C ILE A 27 -4.60 -0.42 -4.12
N ALA A 28 -3.86 -1.44 -4.58
CA ALA A 28 -2.74 -1.28 -5.50
C ALA A 28 -3.16 -0.60 -6.81
N LYS A 29 -4.32 -0.98 -7.36
CA LYS A 29 -4.90 -0.35 -8.56
C LYS A 29 -5.25 1.12 -8.30
N ALA A 30 -5.80 1.45 -7.14
CA ALA A 30 -6.21 2.82 -6.79
C ALA A 30 -5.02 3.80 -6.68
N ILE A 31 -3.87 3.34 -6.18
CA ILE A 31 -2.65 4.17 -6.04
C ILE A 31 -1.64 3.97 -7.19
N GLY A 32 -1.97 3.18 -8.21
CA GLY A 32 -1.08 2.91 -9.35
C GLY A 32 0.20 2.17 -8.97
N ARG A 33 0.16 1.33 -7.93
CA ARG A 33 1.32 0.55 -7.44
C ARG A 33 1.13 -0.94 -7.69
N SER A 34 2.21 -1.70 -7.57
CA SER A 34 2.12 -3.16 -7.56
C SER A 34 1.54 -3.67 -6.25
N VAL A 35 0.83 -4.80 -6.30
CA VAL A 35 0.32 -5.48 -5.10
C VAL A 35 1.47 -5.87 -4.16
N SER A 36 2.62 -6.26 -4.72
CA SER A 36 3.85 -6.56 -3.96
C SER A 36 4.42 -5.35 -3.22
N THR A 37 4.14 -4.13 -3.67
CA THR A 37 4.55 -2.89 -2.98
C THR A 37 3.66 -2.65 -1.76
N VAL A 38 2.35 -2.79 -1.94
CA VAL A 38 1.37 -2.68 -0.84
C VAL A 38 1.62 -3.76 0.23
N SER A 39 1.82 -5.00 -0.18
CA SER A 39 2.11 -6.11 0.73
C SER A 39 3.39 -5.91 1.54
N ARG A 40 4.48 -5.45 0.90
CA ARG A 40 5.72 -5.12 1.62
C ARG A 40 5.53 -3.96 2.60
N GLU A 41 4.73 -2.96 2.25
CA GLU A 41 4.44 -1.85 3.15
C GLU A 41 3.69 -2.31 4.41
N LEU A 42 2.71 -3.20 4.23
CA LEU A 42 1.98 -3.77 5.36
C LEU A 42 2.90 -4.61 6.25
N ALA A 43 3.74 -5.46 5.67
CA ALA A 43 4.72 -6.26 6.42
C ALA A 43 5.73 -5.39 7.20
N ARG A 44 6.09 -4.21 6.68
CA ARG A 44 6.96 -3.26 7.40
C ARG A 44 6.29 -2.58 8.58
N ASN A 45 4.96 -2.42 8.55
CA ASN A 45 4.20 -1.75 9.62
C ASN A 45 3.70 -2.73 10.71
N THR A 46 4.04 -4.02 10.64
CA THR A 46 3.59 -5.06 11.58
C THR A 46 4.70 -5.62 12.50
N LEU A 47 5.77 -4.85 12.74
CA LEU A 47 6.79 -5.11 13.79
C LEU A 47 6.76 -4.03 14.86
#